data_AF-A0A6I6DCP8-F1
#
_entry.id   AF-A0A6I6DCP8-F1
#
_cell.length_a   1.000
_cell.length_b   1.000
_cell.length_c   1.000
_cell.angle_alpha   90.00
_cell.angle_beta   90.00
_cell.angle_gamma   90.00
#
_symmetry.space_group_name_H-M   'P 1'
#
loop_
_entity.id
_entity.type
_entity.pdbx_description
1 polymer ?
#
loop_
_entity_poly.entity_id
_entity_poly.type
_entity_poly.pdbx_seq_one_letter_code
_entity_poly.pdbx_strand_id
1 'polypeptide(L)'
;MAQQQNQILVPQAKAAMDQFKYEAAQEVGVNLKQGYNGDLTSRQAGSIGGQMVKKMVYAYQQNQVGGQGQQMQQDVNQIKQQNQQSQQQQGQMQ
;
A
#
# COMPACT_ATOMS: atom_id res chain seq x y z
N MET A 1 -25.12 -7.21 -26.59
CA MET A 1 -24.66 -6.34 -25.49
C MET A 1 -23.18 -6.60 -25.28
N ALA A 2 -22.31 -5.59 -25.45
CA ALA A 2 -20.89 -5.75 -25.22
C ALA A 2 -20.65 -5.90 -23.71
N GLN A 3 -20.27 -7.10 -23.27
CA GLN A 3 -19.81 -7.31 -21.91
C GLN A 3 -18.42 -6.68 -21.81
N GLN A 4 -18.37 -5.43 -21.41
CA GLN A 4 -17.12 -4.74 -21.10
C GLN A 4 -16.55 -5.39 -19.83
N GLN A 5 -15.79 -6.47 -20.01
CA GLN A 5 -15.14 -7.15 -18.90
C GLN A 5 -13.93 -6.30 -18.50
N ASN A 6 -14.08 -5.50 -17.44
CA ASN A 6 -12.95 -4.92 -16.74
C ASN A 6 -12.08 -6.08 -16.23
N GLN A 7 -11.01 -6.39 -16.95
CA GLN A 7 -10.09 -7.44 -16.56
C GLN A 7 -9.22 -6.95 -15.40
N ILE A 8 -9.15 -7.76 -14.34
CA ILE A 8 -8.16 -7.55 -13.28
C ILE A 8 -6.81 -7.97 -13.86
N LEU A 9 -5.87 -7.01 -13.98
CA LEU A 9 -4.54 -7.24 -14.55
C LEU A 9 -3.73 -8.29 -13.78
N VAL A 10 -4.00 -8.45 -12.48
CA VAL A 10 -3.39 -9.45 -11.61
C VAL A 10 -4.49 -10.35 -11.06
N PRO A 11 -4.82 -11.47 -11.72
CA PRO A 11 -5.95 -12.33 -11.34
C PRO A 11 -5.88 -12.84 -9.89
N GLN A 12 -4.68 -13.10 -9.38
CA GLN A 12 -4.42 -13.54 -8.02
C GLN A 12 -4.86 -12.51 -6.97
N ALA A 13 -4.88 -11.23 -7.32
CA ALA A 13 -5.30 -10.15 -6.44
C ALA A 13 -6.82 -10.02 -6.33
N LYS A 14 -7.62 -10.81 -7.08
CA LYS A 14 -9.07 -10.65 -7.13
C LYS A 14 -9.74 -10.76 -5.75
N ALA A 15 -9.38 -11.77 -4.97
CA ALA A 15 -9.95 -11.98 -3.64
C ALA A 15 -9.61 -10.83 -2.69
N ALA A 16 -8.36 -10.37 -2.71
CA ALA A 16 -7.91 -9.22 -1.91
C ALA A 16 -8.61 -7.93 -2.34
N MET A 17 -8.78 -7.71 -3.65
CA MET A 17 -9.49 -6.55 -4.19
C MET A 17 -10.98 -6.56 -3.81
N ASP A 18 -11.61 -7.73 -3.81
CA ASP A 18 -13.01 -7.86 -3.40
C ASP A 18 -13.18 -7.56 -1.90
N GLN A 19 -12.30 -8.08 -1.03
CA GLN A 19 -12.24 -7.69 0.40
C GLN A 19 -12.05 -6.19 0.58
N PHE A 20 -11.06 -5.61 -0.09
CA PHE A 20 -10.73 -4.19 -0.01
C PHE A 20 -11.90 -3.28 -0.41
N LYS A 21 -12.66 -3.66 -1.43
CA LYS A 21 -13.87 -2.97 -1.86
C LYS A 21 -14.96 -3.00 -0.78
N TYR A 22 -15.14 -4.11 -0.08
CA TYR A 22 -16.12 -4.20 1.02
C TYR A 22 -15.71 -3.33 2.22
N GLU A 23 -14.44 -3.35 2.59
CA GLU A 23 -13.91 -2.46 3.65
C GLU A 23 -14.12 -0.99 3.30
N ALA A 24 -13.75 -0.59 2.07
CA ALA A 24 -13.95 0.78 1.61
C ALA A 24 -15.43 1.19 1.64
N ALA A 25 -16.34 0.28 1.32
CA ALA A 25 -17.78 0.52 1.40
C ALA A 25 -18.27 0.72 2.84
N GLN A 26 -17.79 -0.08 3.78
CA GLN A 26 -18.09 0.07 5.19
C GLN A 26 -17.61 1.43 5.74
N GLU A 27 -16.40 1.86 5.37
CA GLU A 27 -15.84 3.14 5.80
C GLU A 27 -16.63 4.36 5.30
N VAL A 28 -17.24 4.29 4.11
CA VAL A 28 -18.10 5.36 3.59
C VAL A 28 -19.57 5.21 3.99
N GLY A 29 -19.91 4.22 4.81
CA GLY A 29 -21.28 3.97 5.23
C GLY A 29 -22.21 3.53 4.10
N VAL A 30 -21.67 2.90 3.05
CA VAL A 30 -22.46 2.37 1.93
C VAL A 30 -22.62 0.86 2.10
N ASN A 31 -23.87 0.40 2.12
CA ASN A 31 -24.18 -1.02 2.18
C ASN A 31 -23.96 -1.70 0.82
N LEU A 32 -22.76 -2.22 0.60
CA LEU A 32 -22.42 -2.99 -0.59
C LEU A 32 -22.72 -4.48 -0.37
N LYS A 33 -23.63 -5.03 -1.17
CA LYS A 33 -24.07 -6.43 -1.10
C LYS A 33 -23.20 -7.32 -1.98
N GLN A 34 -23.17 -8.61 -1.69
CA GLN A 34 -22.68 -9.59 -2.65
C GLN A 34 -23.71 -9.76 -3.78
N GLY A 35 -23.24 -9.67 -5.03
CA GLY A 35 -24.10 -9.75 -6.21
C GLY A 35 -24.58 -8.39 -6.72
N TYR A 36 -25.86 -8.29 -7.04
CA TYR A 36 -26.43 -7.10 -7.68
C TYR A 36 -26.57 -5.93 -6.70
N ASN A 37 -26.09 -4.75 -7.11
CA ASN A 37 -26.09 -3.50 -6.34
C ASN A 37 -26.70 -2.36 -7.15
N GLY A 38 -27.69 -2.64 -8.02
CA GLY A 38 -28.30 -1.61 -8.86
C GLY A 38 -29.18 -0.61 -8.11
N ASP A 39 -29.43 -0.85 -6.82
CA ASP A 39 -30.04 0.10 -5.89
C ASP A 39 -29.05 1.18 -5.40
N LEU A 40 -27.73 1.00 -5.59
CA LEU A 40 -26.75 2.02 -5.24
C LEU A 40 -26.81 3.18 -6.23
N THR A 41 -26.90 4.39 -5.69
CA THR A 41 -26.75 5.61 -6.49
C THR A 41 -25.33 5.72 -7.03
N SER A 42 -25.14 6.40 -8.17
CA SER A 42 -23.82 6.65 -8.73
C SER A 42 -22.88 7.35 -7.75
N ARG A 43 -23.42 8.20 -6.87
CA ARG A 43 -22.67 8.87 -5.80
C ARG A 43 -22.14 7.87 -4.77
N GLN A 44 -22.94 6.89 -4.36
CA GLN A 44 -22.55 5.85 -3.42
C GLN A 44 -21.53 4.89 -4.03
N ALA A 45 -21.73 4.44 -5.28
CA ALA A 45 -20.74 3.62 -5.96
C ALA A 45 -19.42 4.38 -6.16
N GLY A 46 -19.51 5.67 -6.51
CA GLY A 46 -18.36 6.55 -6.66
C GLY A 46 -17.60 6.79 -5.35
N SER A 47 -18.28 6.93 -4.21
CA SER A 47 -17.62 7.13 -2.92
C SER A 47 -16.81 5.91 -2.49
N ILE A 48 -17.29 4.69 -2.77
CA ILE A 48 -16.54 3.44 -2.53
C ILE A 48 -15.23 3.47 -3.35
N GLY A 49 -15.34 3.68 -4.66
CA GLY A 49 -14.16 3.72 -5.55
C GLY A 49 -13.18 4.82 -5.17
N GLY A 50 -13.68 5.99 -4.76
CA GLY A 50 -12.86 7.09 -4.26
C GLY A 50 -12.07 6.72 -3.01
N GLN A 51 -12.67 6.02 -2.04
CA GLN A 51 -11.92 5.56 -0.86
C GLN A 51 -10.89 4.49 -1.19
N MET A 52 -11.23 3.56 -2.10
CA MET A 52 -10.26 2.57 -2.57
C MET A 52 -9.00 3.25 -3.11
N VAL A 53 -9.17 4.25 -4.00
CA VAL A 53 -8.03 5.01 -4.55
C VAL A 53 -7.30 5.79 -3.46
N LYS A 54 -8.01 6.43 -2.53
CA LYS A 54 -7.39 7.18 -1.42
C LYS A 54 -6.49 6.29 -0.56
N LYS A 55 -6.96 5.11 -0.17
CA LYS A 55 -6.19 4.13 0.60
C LYS A 55 -5.01 3.57 -0.19
N MET A 56 -5.20 3.29 -1.48
CA MET A 56 -4.09 2.84 -2.36
C MET A 56 -2.98 3.89 -2.45
N VAL A 57 -3.32 5.16 -2.66
CA VAL A 57 -2.35 6.26 -2.72
C VAL A 57 -1.65 6.43 -1.38
N TYR A 58 -2.40 6.38 -0.27
CA TYR A 58 -1.82 6.47 1.07
C TYR A 58 -0.82 5.34 1.35
N ALA A 59 -1.20 4.09 1.07
CA ALA A 59 -0.31 2.94 1.23
C ALA A 59 0.92 3.03 0.33
N TYR A 60 0.76 3.48 -0.91
CA TYR A 60 1.87 3.69 -1.84
C TYR A 60 2.84 4.78 -1.35
N GLN A 61 2.33 5.89 -0.85
CA GLN A 61 3.14 6.96 -0.25
C GLN A 61 3.86 6.45 1.00
N GLN A 62 3.17 5.74 1.88
CA GLN A 62 3.75 5.19 3.10
C GLN A 62 4.87 4.19 2.80
N ASN A 63 4.70 3.33 1.79
CA ASN A 63 5.72 2.37 1.38
C ASN A 63 6.92 3.03 0.68
N GLN A 64 6.71 4.08 -0.11
CA GLN A 64 7.81 4.84 -0.71
C GLN A 64 8.62 5.60 0.35
N VAL A 65 7.93 6.28 1.28
CA VAL A 65 8.58 7.01 2.38
C VAL A 65 9.25 6.03 3.35
N GLY A 66 8.63 4.87 3.59
CA GLY A 66 9.19 3.78 4.39
C GLY A 66 10.42 3.12 3.77
N GLY A 67 10.44 2.96 2.44
CA GLY A 67 11.58 2.37 1.71
C GLY A 67 12.84 3.24 1.77
N GLN A 68 12.71 4.57 1.67
CA GLN A 68 13.85 5.48 1.82
C GLN A 68 14.32 5.59 3.29
N GLY A 69 13.39 5.56 4.25
CA GLY A 69 13.72 5.61 5.68
C GLY A 69 14.47 4.38 6.18
N GLN A 70 14.12 3.18 5.71
CA GLN A 70 14.79 1.94 6.09
C GLN A 70 16.22 1.84 5.51
N GLN A 71 16.42 2.29 4.27
CA GLN A 71 17.74 2.29 3.65
C GLN A 71 18.71 3.24 4.37
N MET A 72 18.24 4.45 4.72
CA MET A 72 19.06 5.40 5.49
C MET A 72 19.45 4.87 6.88
N GLN A 73 18.58 4.11 7.53
CA GLN A 73 18.87 3.52 8.85
C GLN A 73 19.89 2.37 8.75
N GLN A 74 19.86 1.59 7.68
CA GLN A 74 20.89 0.60 7.38
C GLN A 74 22.24 1.25 7.08
N ASP A 75 22.26 2.29 6.25
CA ASP A 75 23.48 3.02 5.88
C ASP A 75 24.15 3.65 7.11
N VAL A 76 23.38 4.31 7.99
CA VAL A 76 23.92 4.91 9.23
C VAL A 76 24.53 3.85 10.16
N ASN A 77 23.90 2.68 10.28
CA ASN A 77 24.42 1.60 11.12
C ASN A 77 25.71 1.02 10.55
N GLN A 78 25.80 0.92 9.22
CA GLN A 78 26.99 0.44 8.53
C GLN A 78 28.16 1.42 8.66
N ILE A 79 27.90 2.73 8.52
CA ILE A 79 28.90 3.80 8.75
C ILE A 79 29.42 3.76 10.19
N LYS A 80 28.54 3.59 11.18
CA LYS A 80 28.94 3.48 12.59
C LYS A 80 29.86 2.28 12.85
N GLN A 81 29.58 1.12 12.25
CA GLN A 81 30.44 -0.05 12.36
C GLN A 81 31.81 0.18 11.70
N GLN A 82 31.84 0.81 10.52
CA GLN A 82 33.06 1.10 9.79
C GLN A 82 33.98 2.06 10.57
N ASN A 83 33.41 3.07 11.22
CA ASN A 83 34.14 4.03 12.07
C ASN A 83 34.65 3.42 13.38
N GLN A 84 34.00 2.39 13.93
CA GLN A 84 34.49 1.69 15.13
C GLN A 84 35.66 0.75 14.81
N GLN A 85 35.63 0.06 13.67
CA GLN A 85 36.71 -0.84 13.24
C GLN A 85 38.00 -0.08 12.90
N SER A 86 37.87 1.09 12.30
CA SER A 86 39.03 1.93 11.92
C SER A 86 39.75 2.51 13.14
N GLN A 87 39.04 2.79 14.24
CA GLN A 87 39.66 3.22 15.51
C GLN A 87 40.43 2.09 16.21
N GLN A 88 40.02 0.83 16.04
CA GLN A 88 40.70 -0.32 16.66
C GLN A 88 42.02 -0.67 15.97
N GLN A 89 42.15 -0.41 14.67
CA GLN A 89 43.38 -0.69 13.91
C GLN A 89 44.48 0.36 14.14
N GLN A 90 44.12 1.63 14.41
CA GLN A 90 45.11 2.67 14.68
C GLN A 90 45.77 2.55 16.07
N GLY A 91 45.12 1.86 17.01
CA GLY A 91 45.69 1.60 18.34
C GLY A 91 46.73 0.46 18.37
N GLN A 92 46.83 -0.36 17.31
CA GLN A 92 47.76 -1.49 17.26
C GLN A 92 49.07 -1.18 16.50
N MET A 93 49.21 0.03 15.95
CA MET A 93 50.43 0.50 15.27
C MET A 93 51.29 1.45 16.12
N GLN A 94 51.06 1.51 17.42
CA GLN A 94 51.88 2.25 18.40
C GLN A 94 52.53 1.29 19.39
#